data_AF-A0A8S3SW80-F1
#
_entry.id   AF-A0A8S3SW80-F1
#
_cell.length_a   1.000
_cell.length_b   1.000
_cell.length_c   1.000
_cell.angle_alpha   90.00
_cell.angle_beta   90.00
_cell.angle_gamma   90.00
#
_symmetry.space_group_name_H-M   'P 1'
#
loop_
_entity.id
_entity.type
_entity.pdbx_description
1 polymer ?
#
loop_
_entity_poly.entity_id
_entity_poly.type
_entity_poly.pdbx_seq_one_letter_code
_entity_poly.pdbx_strand_id
1 'polypeptide(L)'
;MHDTETGKRNNCRRRINYPSIDKTPAEVIYLGSSPLGITVDSVHDHLYWATPDVNSILRSNIDGSNTTIILDNTASPEILNLDIINGYLYFTAHYMYGQAIEKCRLDGTDGQTVVADPGLAITMRLVKSGRERCPPSPSPSPEVKITGMSTTKLNKYLRQPTTPITGKKKLTPVLFADSKGNYLEKQIKPGIDHHIKFWCAKSRTTSKGLHWLQQNLAHKIGHLDNISIYIWLGTCDLTVFDPKTRYVTLHPKPEEAVETATQNFRNIAELLRPYANCKLTIIETPPYSIQQWNIKQKHPDTNQFINQDSALSRYIYQLNQNIRTINQELGVVSPSLSVDLSHCQSKNSKNRHKRLADKYNFTLYKDGVHPDPLLAQVWMRKIGKLMRTDCFT
;
A
#
# COMPACT_ATOMS: atom_id res chain seq x y z
N MET A 1 18.44 -71.34 -3.74
CA MET A 1 18.07 -70.87 -5.08
C MET A 1 17.32 -69.57 -4.91
N HIS A 2 17.76 -68.55 -5.63
CA HIS A 2 17.22 -67.19 -5.64
C HIS A 2 15.72 -67.17 -5.92
N ASP A 3 15.00 -66.31 -5.21
CA ASP A 3 13.97 -65.48 -5.84
C ASP A 3 14.02 -64.07 -5.25
N THR A 4 14.24 -63.12 -6.14
CA THR A 4 14.49 -61.71 -5.89
C THR A 4 13.16 -60.95 -5.75
N GLU A 5 12.95 -60.31 -4.59
CA GLU A 5 11.98 -59.22 -4.45
C GLU A 5 12.36 -58.06 -5.38
N THR A 6 11.50 -57.77 -6.35
CA THR A 6 11.48 -56.45 -7.01
C THR A 6 10.32 -55.64 -6.43
N GLY A 7 10.67 -54.76 -5.48
CA GLY A 7 9.75 -53.79 -4.93
C GLY A 7 9.18 -52.89 -6.01
N LYS A 8 7.90 -53.06 -6.36
CA LYS A 8 7.12 -52.02 -7.03
C LYS A 8 6.91 -50.90 -6.01
N ARG A 9 7.77 -49.88 -6.04
CA ARG A 9 7.53 -48.60 -5.38
C ARG A 9 6.15 -48.09 -5.83
N ASN A 10 5.23 -47.98 -4.87
CA ASN A 10 3.98 -47.26 -5.08
C ASN A 10 4.33 -45.82 -5.50
N ASN A 11 4.12 -45.50 -6.78
CA ASN A 11 4.27 -44.15 -7.30
C ASN A 11 3.25 -43.23 -6.61
N CYS A 12 3.68 -42.57 -5.54
CA CYS A 12 2.91 -41.52 -4.87
C CYS A 12 2.79 -40.33 -5.81
N ARG A 13 1.75 -40.32 -6.66
CA ARG A 13 1.41 -39.13 -7.46
C ARG A 13 0.95 -38.02 -6.52
N ARG A 14 1.67 -36.90 -6.47
CA ARG A 14 1.20 -35.69 -5.79
C ARG A 14 0.07 -35.05 -6.61
N ARG A 15 -0.87 -34.39 -5.95
CA ARG A 15 -2.06 -33.77 -6.56
C ARG A 15 -2.24 -32.36 -6.03
N ILE A 16 -2.97 -31.54 -6.78
CA ILE A 16 -3.44 -30.21 -6.34
C ILE A 16 -4.95 -30.33 -6.09
N ASN A 17 -5.39 -29.90 -4.91
CA ASN A 17 -6.79 -29.92 -4.49
C ASN A 17 -7.29 -28.50 -4.26
N TYR A 18 -8.51 -28.20 -4.71
CA TYR A 18 -9.20 -26.96 -4.38
C TYR A 18 -10.10 -27.17 -3.15
N PRO A 19 -9.92 -26.43 -2.04
CA PRO A 19 -10.74 -26.62 -0.85
C PRO A 19 -12.15 -26.08 -1.07
N SER A 20 -13.16 -26.93 -0.91
CA SER A 20 -14.55 -26.50 -0.86
C SER A 20 -14.87 -25.87 0.49
N ILE A 21 -15.51 -24.70 0.46
CA ILE A 21 -15.99 -23.99 1.65
C ILE A 21 -17.21 -24.70 2.28
N ASP A 22 -17.89 -25.55 1.52
CA ASP A 22 -19.20 -26.13 1.87
C ASP A 22 -19.15 -27.61 2.30
N LYS A 23 -18.00 -28.09 2.79
CA LYS A 23 -17.76 -29.50 3.21
C LYS A 23 -17.95 -30.55 2.10
N THR A 24 -18.02 -30.15 0.82
CA THR A 24 -17.94 -31.11 -0.29
C THR A 24 -16.50 -31.61 -0.46
N PRO A 25 -16.30 -32.83 -1.02
CA PRO A 25 -14.96 -33.34 -1.26
C PRO A 25 -14.14 -32.34 -2.08
N ALA A 26 -12.89 -32.12 -1.70
CA ALA A 26 -12.00 -31.22 -2.42
C ALA A 26 -11.89 -31.64 -3.88
N GLU A 27 -12.08 -30.69 -4.80
CA GLU A 27 -12.02 -30.97 -6.22
C GLU A 27 -10.55 -31.14 -6.65
N VAL A 28 -10.26 -32.25 -7.33
CA VAL A 28 -8.90 -32.53 -7.83
C VAL A 28 -8.74 -31.86 -9.18
N ILE A 29 -7.99 -30.77 -9.20
CA ILE A 29 -7.82 -29.94 -10.41
C ILE A 29 -6.62 -30.34 -11.27
N TYR A 30 -5.75 -31.22 -10.77
CA TYR A 30 -4.63 -31.78 -11.56
C TYR A 30 -4.24 -33.20 -11.12
N LEU A 31 -4.13 -34.11 -12.10
CA LEU A 31 -3.74 -35.52 -11.94
C LEU A 31 -2.50 -35.86 -12.78
N GLY A 32 -1.40 -35.12 -12.62
CA GLY A 32 -0.13 -35.40 -13.29
C GLY A 32 1.03 -35.72 -12.34
N SER A 33 2.26 -35.73 -12.87
CA SER A 33 3.48 -36.08 -12.13
C SER A 33 3.90 -34.96 -11.17
N SER A 34 3.84 -35.28 -9.88
CA SER A 34 4.55 -34.64 -8.76
C SER A 34 4.64 -33.09 -8.77
N PRO A 35 3.52 -32.34 -8.73
CA PRO A 35 3.58 -30.91 -8.46
C PRO A 35 4.35 -30.62 -7.16
N LEU A 36 5.29 -29.66 -7.20
CA LEU A 36 6.20 -29.38 -6.08
C LEU A 36 6.12 -27.94 -5.57
N GLY A 37 5.77 -26.97 -6.43
CA GLY A 37 5.48 -25.59 -6.06
C GLY A 37 4.30 -25.02 -6.83
N ILE A 38 3.54 -24.13 -6.19
CA ILE A 38 2.31 -23.54 -6.73
C ILE A 38 2.22 -22.05 -6.35
N THR A 39 1.66 -21.24 -7.24
CA THR A 39 1.42 -19.81 -7.02
C THR A 39 0.16 -19.37 -7.77
N VAL A 40 -0.51 -18.32 -7.28
CA VAL A 40 -1.80 -17.84 -7.80
C VAL A 40 -1.66 -16.41 -8.31
N ASP A 41 -2.06 -16.17 -9.55
CA ASP A 41 -2.33 -14.84 -10.07
C ASP A 41 -3.81 -14.52 -9.81
N SER A 42 -4.07 -13.78 -8.74
CA SER A 42 -5.43 -13.40 -8.33
C SER A 42 -6.02 -12.25 -9.14
N VAL A 43 -5.26 -11.63 -10.04
CA VAL A 43 -5.74 -10.54 -10.89
C VAL A 43 -6.30 -11.09 -12.19
N HIS A 44 -5.69 -12.17 -12.70
CA HIS A 44 -6.07 -12.82 -13.96
C HIS A 44 -6.71 -14.20 -13.76
N ASP A 45 -6.99 -14.59 -12.51
CA ASP A 45 -7.57 -15.89 -12.13
C ASP A 45 -6.82 -17.10 -12.70
N HIS A 46 -5.50 -17.08 -12.57
CA HIS A 46 -4.62 -18.16 -13.06
C HIS A 46 -3.85 -18.86 -11.94
N LEU A 47 -3.69 -20.17 -12.09
CA LEU A 47 -2.91 -21.03 -11.23
C LEU A 47 -1.65 -21.47 -11.97
N TYR A 48 -0.49 -21.41 -11.31
CA TYR A 48 0.78 -21.84 -11.87
C TYR A 48 1.42 -22.89 -10.98
N TRP A 49 1.91 -23.99 -11.54
CA TRP A 49 2.63 -25.01 -10.76
C TRP A 49 3.79 -25.63 -11.52
N ALA A 50 4.79 -26.05 -10.75
CA ALA A 50 6.00 -26.69 -11.26
C ALA A 50 5.88 -28.21 -11.17
N THR A 51 6.31 -28.89 -12.23
CA THR A 51 6.36 -30.35 -12.33
C THR A 51 7.79 -30.79 -12.65
N PRO A 52 8.67 -30.91 -11.65
CA PRO A 52 10.09 -31.19 -11.86
C PRO A 52 10.37 -32.53 -12.54
N ASP A 53 9.57 -33.56 -12.28
CA ASP A 53 9.70 -34.89 -12.90
C ASP A 53 9.61 -34.87 -14.44
N VAL A 54 8.93 -33.86 -15.00
CA VAL A 54 8.76 -33.68 -16.45
C VAL A 54 9.36 -32.37 -16.95
N ASN A 55 10.14 -31.67 -16.13
CA ASN A 55 10.85 -30.45 -16.51
C ASN A 55 9.94 -29.34 -17.08
N SER A 56 8.76 -29.16 -16.50
CA SER A 56 7.78 -28.19 -17.00
C SER A 56 7.17 -27.31 -15.90
N ILE A 57 6.67 -26.15 -16.33
CA ILE A 57 5.76 -25.31 -15.54
C ILE A 57 4.45 -25.19 -16.31
N LEU A 58 3.34 -25.41 -15.61
CA LEU A 58 2.00 -25.38 -16.17
C LEU A 58 1.21 -24.20 -15.62
N ARG A 59 0.19 -23.80 -16.38
CA ARG A 59 -0.81 -22.82 -16.01
C ARG A 59 -2.20 -23.38 -16.26
N SER A 60 -3.15 -23.08 -15.39
CA SER A 60 -4.59 -23.25 -15.64
C SER A 60 -5.36 -21.99 -15.21
N ASN A 61 -6.64 -21.96 -15.49
CA ASN A 61 -7.58 -21.13 -14.74
C ASN A 61 -7.61 -21.57 -13.26
N ILE A 62 -8.10 -20.70 -12.37
CA ILE A 62 -8.17 -20.98 -10.92
C ILE A 62 -9.02 -22.21 -10.58
N ASP A 63 -9.99 -22.55 -11.45
CA ASP A 63 -10.84 -23.74 -11.39
C ASP A 63 -10.18 -25.01 -11.97
N GLY A 64 -8.95 -24.93 -12.47
CA GLY A 64 -8.23 -26.04 -13.10
C GLY A 64 -8.48 -26.22 -14.60
N SER A 65 -9.45 -25.50 -15.17
CA SER A 65 -9.72 -25.56 -16.60
C SER A 65 -8.59 -24.93 -17.43
N ASN A 66 -8.52 -25.27 -18.72
CA ASN A 66 -7.51 -24.74 -19.65
C ASN A 66 -6.06 -24.93 -19.19
N THR A 67 -5.76 -26.08 -18.59
CA THR A 67 -4.39 -26.46 -18.24
C THR A 67 -3.51 -26.50 -19.49
N THR A 68 -2.43 -25.73 -19.50
CA THR A 68 -1.44 -25.67 -20.56
C THR A 68 -0.02 -25.63 -20.01
N ILE A 69 0.94 -26.11 -20.78
CA ILE A 69 2.37 -25.97 -20.46
C ILE A 69 2.79 -24.58 -20.94
N ILE A 70 3.28 -23.75 -20.02
CA ILE A 70 3.81 -22.43 -20.36
C ILE A 70 5.32 -22.45 -20.55
N LEU A 71 6.01 -23.35 -19.84
CA LEU A 71 7.43 -23.58 -20.02
C LEU A 71 7.70 -25.07 -20.05
N ASP A 72 8.45 -25.47 -21.07
CA ASP A 72 8.91 -26.82 -21.28
C ASP A 72 10.45 -26.85 -21.28
N ASN A 73 11.03 -28.03 -21.02
CA ASN A 73 12.48 -28.24 -20.92
C ASN A 73 13.19 -27.34 -19.87
N THR A 74 12.48 -26.98 -18.81
CA THR A 74 13.04 -26.25 -17.67
C THR A 74 13.67 -27.25 -16.70
N ALA A 75 14.93 -27.06 -16.33
CA ALA A 75 15.65 -28.03 -15.50
C ALA A 75 15.03 -28.13 -14.09
N SER A 76 14.27 -29.21 -13.83
CA SER A 76 13.65 -29.56 -12.56
C SER A 76 13.13 -28.34 -11.77
N PRO A 77 12.09 -27.63 -12.26
CA PRO A 77 11.55 -26.47 -11.58
C PRO A 77 10.86 -26.88 -10.28
N GLU A 78 11.10 -26.13 -9.20
CA GLU A 78 10.57 -26.50 -7.87
C GLU A 78 9.73 -25.40 -7.24
N ILE A 79 10.31 -24.23 -6.98
CA ILE A 79 9.68 -23.15 -6.22
C ILE A 79 9.26 -22.04 -7.18
N LEU A 80 8.01 -21.61 -7.12
CA LEU A 80 7.46 -20.54 -7.97
C LEU A 80 7.12 -19.29 -7.15
N ASN A 81 7.28 -18.09 -7.73
CA ASN A 81 6.72 -16.83 -7.21
C ASN A 81 6.33 -15.89 -8.36
N LEU A 82 5.23 -15.16 -8.18
CA LEU A 82 4.70 -14.21 -9.18
C LEU A 82 5.05 -12.75 -8.85
N ASP A 83 5.54 -12.03 -9.84
CA ASP A 83 5.50 -10.57 -9.89
C ASP A 83 4.38 -10.14 -10.84
N ILE A 84 3.15 -10.10 -10.31
CA ILE A 84 1.94 -9.78 -11.08
C ILE A 84 2.05 -8.38 -11.72
N ILE A 85 2.67 -7.42 -11.02
CA ILE A 85 2.79 -6.04 -11.48
C ILE A 85 3.66 -5.95 -12.74
N ASN A 86 4.76 -6.70 -12.79
CA ASN A 86 5.68 -6.68 -13.93
C ASN A 86 5.41 -7.82 -14.94
N GLY A 87 4.46 -8.71 -14.64
CA GLY A 87 4.10 -9.84 -15.51
C GLY A 87 5.21 -10.88 -15.63
N TYR A 88 5.90 -11.19 -14.53
CA TYR A 88 6.96 -12.21 -14.49
C TYR A 88 6.66 -13.32 -13.48
N LEU A 89 6.97 -14.56 -13.88
CA LEU A 89 7.04 -15.72 -13.01
C LEU A 89 8.52 -16.02 -12.74
N TYR A 90 8.89 -16.09 -11.47
CA TYR A 90 10.23 -16.49 -11.03
C TYR A 90 10.18 -17.93 -10.54
N PHE A 91 11.21 -18.71 -10.87
CA PHE A 91 11.30 -20.10 -10.48
C PHE A 91 12.74 -20.54 -10.19
N THR A 92 12.89 -21.52 -9.30
CA THR A 92 14.17 -22.21 -9.13
C THR A 92 14.32 -23.30 -10.18
N ALA A 93 15.51 -23.43 -10.77
CA ALA A 93 15.87 -24.48 -11.71
C ALA A 93 17.07 -25.26 -11.18
N HIS A 94 16.98 -26.59 -11.17
CA HIS A 94 18.02 -27.50 -10.68
C HIS A 94 18.67 -28.23 -11.85
N TYR A 95 19.87 -27.80 -12.20
CA TYR A 95 20.71 -28.44 -13.22
C TYR A 95 21.61 -29.51 -12.60
N MET A 96 22.18 -30.38 -13.43
CA MET A 96 23.08 -31.45 -12.96
C MET A 96 24.31 -30.92 -12.19
N TYR A 97 24.78 -29.72 -12.50
CA TYR A 97 26.00 -29.13 -11.93
C TYR A 97 25.76 -27.78 -11.23
N GLY A 98 24.53 -27.48 -10.81
CA GLY A 98 24.24 -26.23 -10.11
C GLY A 98 22.75 -25.88 -10.08
N GLN A 99 22.41 -24.82 -9.36
CA GLN A 99 21.05 -24.28 -9.30
C GLN A 99 21.00 -22.92 -9.96
N ALA A 100 19.82 -22.49 -10.39
CA ALA A 100 19.59 -21.14 -10.85
C ALA A 100 18.26 -20.61 -10.33
N ILE A 101 18.18 -19.28 -10.24
CA ILE A 101 16.89 -18.59 -10.22
C ILE A 101 16.67 -18.03 -11.61
N GLU A 102 15.57 -18.42 -12.21
CA GLU A 102 15.16 -17.99 -13.54
C GLU A 102 13.84 -17.22 -13.47
N LYS A 103 13.52 -16.54 -14.56
CA LYS A 103 12.24 -15.89 -14.75
C LYS A 103 11.75 -16.06 -16.18
N CYS A 104 10.44 -15.99 -16.37
CA CYS A 104 9.79 -15.85 -17.67
C CYS A 104 8.57 -14.95 -17.53
N ARG A 105 7.98 -14.54 -18.65
CA ARG A 105 6.65 -13.92 -18.68
C ARG A 105 5.58 -14.90 -18.21
N LEU A 106 4.43 -14.37 -17.80
CA LEU A 106 3.28 -15.17 -17.33
C LEU A 106 2.67 -16.11 -18.39
N ASP A 107 3.04 -15.93 -19.66
CA ASP A 107 2.70 -16.82 -20.77
C ASP A 107 3.84 -17.80 -21.13
N GLY A 108 4.98 -17.73 -20.43
CA GLY A 108 6.15 -18.57 -20.64
C GLY A 108 7.22 -17.99 -21.58
N THR A 109 7.00 -16.82 -22.17
CA THR A 109 7.98 -16.20 -23.07
C THR A 109 9.10 -15.47 -22.31
N ASP A 110 10.15 -15.02 -23.01
CA ASP A 110 11.24 -14.18 -22.45
C ASP A 110 11.93 -14.82 -21.21
N GLY A 111 12.26 -16.11 -21.33
CA GLY A 111 13.01 -16.86 -20.32
C GLY A 111 14.42 -16.30 -20.11
N GLN A 112 14.79 -16.02 -18.86
CA GLN A 112 16.08 -15.45 -18.50
C GLN A 112 16.58 -16.01 -17.16
N THR A 113 17.87 -16.35 -17.09
CA THR A 113 18.55 -16.64 -15.82
C THR A 113 18.79 -15.33 -15.07
N VAL A 114 18.31 -15.25 -13.83
CA VAL A 114 18.44 -14.06 -12.95
C VAL A 114 19.64 -14.21 -12.03
N VAL A 115 19.85 -15.41 -11.48
CA VAL A 115 21.01 -15.73 -10.64
C VAL A 115 21.49 -17.13 -11.02
N ALA A 116 22.79 -17.25 -11.32
CA ALA A 116 23.45 -18.54 -11.46
C ALA A 116 24.10 -18.95 -10.13
N ASP A 117 23.93 -20.21 -9.76
CA ASP A 117 24.48 -20.85 -8.56
C ASP A 117 24.20 -20.09 -7.24
N PRO A 118 22.92 -19.94 -6.84
CA PRO A 118 22.57 -19.29 -5.57
C PRO A 118 22.88 -20.16 -4.33
N GLY A 119 23.41 -21.37 -4.50
CA GLY A 119 23.38 -22.43 -3.48
C GLY A 119 21.99 -23.07 -3.35
N LEU A 120 21.78 -23.90 -2.31
CA LEU A 120 20.51 -24.63 -2.12
C LEU A 120 19.36 -23.67 -1.75
N ALA A 121 18.47 -23.41 -2.71
CA ALA A 121 17.29 -22.58 -2.49
C ALA A 121 16.13 -23.42 -1.95
N ILE A 122 15.82 -23.29 -0.65
CA ILE A 122 14.69 -24.01 0.00
C ILE A 122 13.39 -23.20 0.04
N THR A 123 13.46 -21.90 -0.26
CA THR A 123 12.31 -20.99 -0.32
C THR A 123 12.65 -19.79 -1.19
N MET A 124 11.64 -19.26 -1.88
CA MET A 124 11.74 -18.01 -2.62
C MET A 124 10.60 -17.10 -2.19
N ARG A 125 10.90 -15.82 -2.00
CA ARG A 125 9.91 -14.79 -1.76
C ARG A 125 10.32 -13.55 -2.52
N LEU A 126 9.46 -13.09 -3.42
CA LEU A 126 9.66 -11.78 -4.04
C LEU A 126 9.45 -10.70 -2.99
N VAL A 127 10.52 -9.93 -2.76
CA VAL A 127 10.50 -8.75 -1.92
C VAL A 127 10.80 -7.58 -2.85
N LYS A 128 9.81 -6.74 -3.13
CA LYS A 128 10.05 -5.50 -3.88
C LYS A 128 11.07 -4.67 -3.10
N SER A 129 12.30 -4.62 -3.59
CA SER A 129 13.23 -3.55 -3.21
C SER A 129 12.60 -2.26 -3.73
N GLY A 130 12.49 -1.22 -2.91
CA GLY A 130 11.83 0.04 -3.26
C GLY A 130 12.57 0.87 -4.33
N ARG A 131 12.84 0.28 -5.50
CA ARG A 131 13.43 0.90 -6.69
C ARG A 131 12.93 0.16 -7.94
N GLU A 132 11.83 0.61 -8.52
CA GLU A 132 11.47 0.36 -9.93
C GLU A 132 11.67 1.67 -10.71
N ARG A 133 12.34 1.58 -11.87
CA ARG A 133 12.58 2.68 -12.82
C ARG A 133 11.45 2.69 -13.87
N CYS A 134 10.84 3.85 -14.11
CA CYS A 134 9.96 4.13 -15.25
C CYS A 134 10.78 4.51 -16.52
N PRO A 135 10.20 4.41 -17.74
CA PRO A 135 10.87 4.80 -18.99
C PRO A 135 11.10 6.33 -19.10
N PRO A 136 12.00 6.79 -19.97
CA PRO A 136 12.54 8.14 -19.88
C PRO A 136 11.62 9.20 -20.50
N SER A 137 11.22 10.21 -19.71
CA SER A 137 11.15 11.64 -20.08
C SER A 137 10.57 12.47 -18.91
N PRO A 138 10.83 13.79 -18.82
CA PRO A 138 12.10 14.50 -18.98
C PRO A 138 12.92 14.46 -17.66
N SER A 139 14.11 15.04 -17.70
CA SER A 139 15.14 15.15 -16.65
C SER A 139 14.71 14.99 -15.16
N PRO A 140 15.53 14.31 -14.34
CA PRO A 140 15.14 13.92 -12.99
C PRO A 140 15.05 15.12 -12.06
N SER A 141 13.87 15.38 -11.51
CA SER A 141 13.76 16.00 -10.19
C SER A 141 14.37 15.02 -9.16
N PRO A 142 15.20 15.50 -8.22
CA PRO A 142 16.18 14.68 -7.51
C PRO A 142 15.53 13.61 -6.62
N GLU A 143 16.15 12.42 -6.61
CA GLU A 143 15.86 11.31 -5.71
C GLU A 143 15.60 11.80 -4.27
N VAL A 144 14.42 11.48 -3.73
CA VAL A 144 14.11 11.71 -2.33
C VAL A 144 14.98 10.78 -1.48
N LYS A 145 16.11 11.28 -0.99
CA LYS A 145 16.79 10.71 0.16
C LYS A 145 15.78 10.61 1.30
N ILE A 146 15.46 9.40 1.75
CA ILE A 146 14.68 9.19 2.99
C ILE A 146 15.56 9.67 4.14
N THR A 147 15.51 10.96 4.43
CA THR A 147 16.02 11.54 5.65
C THR A 147 14.83 11.77 6.57
N GLY A 148 14.65 10.92 7.56
CA GLY A 148 13.73 11.22 8.65
C GLY A 148 13.96 12.62 9.22
N MET A 149 12.90 13.36 9.54
CA MET A 149 13.02 14.73 10.03
C MET A 149 13.07 14.77 11.56
N SER A 150 14.22 15.20 12.11
CA SER A 150 14.27 15.66 13.51
C SER A 150 13.53 16.99 13.65
N THR A 151 13.19 17.37 14.88
CA THR A 151 12.64 18.70 15.19
C THR A 151 13.50 19.83 14.60
N THR A 152 14.83 19.70 14.63
CA THR A 152 15.76 20.63 13.99
C THR A 152 15.56 20.72 12.48
N LYS A 153 15.35 19.58 11.79
CA LYS A 153 15.09 19.56 10.34
C LYS A 153 13.73 20.15 9.98
N LEU A 154 12.69 19.88 10.78
CA LEU A 154 11.37 20.49 10.60
C LEU A 154 11.45 22.02 10.73
N ASN A 155 12.12 22.51 11.77
CA ASN A 155 12.35 23.95 11.95
C ASN A 155 13.14 24.55 10.80
N LYS A 156 14.20 23.88 10.33
CA LYS A 156 14.97 24.32 9.15
C LYS A 156 14.08 24.40 7.91
N TYR A 157 13.19 23.43 7.69
CA TYR A 157 12.22 23.46 6.59
C TYR A 157 11.27 24.66 6.69
N LEU A 158 10.74 24.95 7.89
CA LEU A 158 9.84 26.09 8.10
C LEU A 158 10.51 27.46 7.95
N ARG A 159 11.83 27.56 8.17
CA ARG A 159 12.58 28.81 7.97
C ARG A 159 12.87 29.12 6.51
N GLN A 160 12.73 28.16 5.60
CA GLN A 160 12.95 28.41 4.18
C GLN A 160 11.94 29.48 3.70
N PRO A 161 12.31 30.37 2.78
CA PRO A 161 11.36 31.29 2.18
C PRO A 161 10.27 30.50 1.43
N THR A 162 9.06 31.03 1.47
CA THR A 162 7.92 30.52 0.72
C THR A 162 7.71 31.38 -0.51
N THR A 163 7.48 30.75 -1.66
CA THR A 163 7.08 31.48 -2.87
C THR A 163 5.73 32.16 -2.62
N PRO A 164 5.63 33.50 -2.76
CA PRO A 164 4.35 34.20 -2.70
C PRO A 164 3.41 33.72 -3.80
N ILE A 165 2.11 33.84 -3.58
CA ILE A 165 1.13 33.64 -4.64
C ILE A 165 1.14 34.92 -5.48
N THR A 166 1.71 34.85 -6.69
CA THR A 166 1.85 36.01 -7.58
C THR A 166 0.85 36.04 -8.71
N GLY A 167 0.14 34.95 -8.99
CA GLY A 167 -0.85 34.89 -10.07
C GLY A 167 -2.29 34.68 -9.62
N LYS A 168 -3.17 34.61 -10.62
CA LYS A 168 -4.62 34.57 -10.42
C LYS A 168 -5.06 33.19 -9.94
N LYS A 169 -6.04 33.16 -9.03
CA LYS A 169 -6.69 31.94 -8.57
C LYS A 169 -7.48 31.31 -9.72
N LYS A 170 -7.15 30.07 -10.09
CA LYS A 170 -7.86 29.24 -11.08
C LYS A 170 -8.87 28.29 -10.44
N LEU A 171 -8.47 27.66 -9.34
CA LEU A 171 -9.27 26.73 -8.56
C LEU A 171 -9.33 27.22 -7.11
N THR A 172 -10.42 26.94 -6.41
CA THR A 172 -10.50 27.14 -4.96
C THR A 172 -10.00 25.86 -4.29
N PRO A 173 -8.86 25.90 -3.56
CA PRO A 173 -8.36 24.72 -2.87
C PRO A 173 -9.23 24.42 -1.64
N VAL A 174 -9.65 23.16 -1.53
CA VAL A 174 -10.47 22.66 -0.43
C VAL A 174 -9.77 21.47 0.23
N LEU A 175 -9.43 21.58 1.51
CA LEU A 175 -9.02 20.43 2.32
C LEU A 175 -10.26 19.74 2.89
N PHE A 176 -10.55 18.52 2.42
CA PHE A 176 -11.64 17.69 2.92
C PHE A 176 -11.09 16.58 3.81
N ALA A 177 -11.22 16.73 5.13
CA ALA A 177 -10.53 15.86 6.08
C ALA A 177 -11.40 15.50 7.29
N ASP A 178 -10.85 14.65 8.15
CA ASP A 178 -11.37 14.39 9.47
C ASP A 178 -10.92 15.47 10.49
N SER A 179 -10.84 15.12 11.78
CA SER A 179 -10.37 16.05 12.82
C SER A 179 -8.97 16.58 12.57
N LYS A 180 -8.10 15.89 11.82
CA LYS A 180 -6.74 16.37 11.49
C LYS A 180 -6.78 17.69 10.74
N GLY A 181 -7.73 17.88 9.82
CA GLY A 181 -7.85 19.13 9.07
C GLY A 181 -8.15 20.33 9.98
N ASN A 182 -8.95 20.14 11.03
CA ASN A 182 -9.21 21.19 12.04
C ASN A 182 -7.97 21.58 12.85
N TYR A 183 -6.98 20.68 12.98
CA TYR A 183 -5.70 21.00 13.62
C TYR A 183 -4.79 21.80 12.68
N LEU A 184 -4.79 21.46 11.39
CA LEU A 184 -4.04 22.19 10.36
C LEU A 184 -4.60 23.60 10.13
N GLU A 185 -5.92 23.76 10.15
CA GLU A 185 -6.59 25.06 10.00
C GLU A 185 -6.12 26.08 11.05
N LYS A 186 -5.79 25.62 12.26
CA LYS A 186 -5.24 26.47 13.32
C LYS A 186 -3.80 26.95 13.07
N GLN A 187 -3.14 26.40 12.04
CA GLN A 187 -1.75 26.74 11.69
C GLN A 187 -1.66 27.65 10.46
N ILE A 188 -2.78 28.14 9.93
CA ILE A 188 -2.80 29.05 8.77
C ILE A 188 -1.99 30.30 9.09
N LYS A 189 -1.04 30.63 8.21
CA LYS A 189 -0.29 31.89 8.26
C LYS A 189 -0.83 32.88 7.23
N PRO A 190 -0.87 34.20 7.56
CA PRO A 190 -1.28 35.24 6.61
C PRO A 190 -0.48 35.19 5.30
N GLY A 191 -1.15 35.52 4.18
CA GLY A 191 -0.54 35.63 2.86
C GLY A 191 -0.45 34.34 2.04
N ILE A 192 -0.34 33.17 2.67
CA ILE A 192 -0.06 31.90 1.95
C ILE A 192 -1.19 30.90 2.06
N ASP A 193 -1.65 30.62 3.28
CA ASP A 193 -2.57 29.51 3.53
C ASP A 193 -4.05 29.97 3.64
N HIS A 194 -4.28 31.28 3.69
CA HIS A 194 -5.60 31.89 3.90
C HIS A 194 -6.61 31.66 2.76
N HIS A 195 -6.17 31.18 1.60
CA HIS A 195 -7.05 30.86 0.48
C HIS A 195 -7.67 29.45 0.55
N ILE A 196 -7.21 28.62 1.49
CA ILE A 196 -7.63 27.23 1.60
C ILE A 196 -8.94 27.16 2.38
N LYS A 197 -9.95 26.51 1.79
CA LYS A 197 -11.20 26.20 2.48
C LYS A 197 -11.06 24.86 3.19
N PHE A 198 -11.55 24.79 4.43
CA PHE A 198 -11.52 23.56 5.21
C PHE A 198 -12.94 23.00 5.33
N TRP A 199 -13.13 21.79 4.81
CA TRP A 199 -14.37 21.03 4.98
C TRP A 199 -14.05 19.82 5.86
N CYS A 200 -13.92 20.07 7.16
CA CYS A 200 -13.41 19.10 8.12
C CYS A 200 -14.47 18.70 9.15
N ALA A 201 -14.49 17.42 9.56
CA ALA A 201 -15.39 16.97 10.62
C ALA A 201 -14.72 15.89 11.50
N LYS A 202 -15.06 15.87 12.80
CA LYS A 202 -14.55 14.85 13.71
C LYS A 202 -15.07 13.46 13.32
N SER A 203 -14.25 12.43 13.51
CA SER A 203 -14.63 11.02 13.33
C SER A 203 -15.21 10.71 11.94
N ARG A 204 -14.72 11.41 10.91
CA ARG A 204 -15.13 11.23 9.52
C ARG A 204 -14.36 10.07 8.91
N THR A 205 -15.08 8.99 8.63
CA THR A 205 -14.63 7.89 7.77
C THR A 205 -14.79 8.25 6.31
N THR A 206 -14.24 7.46 5.40
CA THR A 206 -14.50 7.57 3.96
C THR A 206 -15.98 7.44 3.64
N SER A 207 -16.73 6.52 4.26
CA SER A 207 -18.18 6.36 4.04
C SER A 207 -18.96 7.62 4.44
N LYS A 208 -18.65 8.19 5.61
CA LYS A 208 -19.27 9.46 6.06
C LYS A 208 -18.88 10.62 5.15
N GLY A 209 -17.65 10.61 4.63
CA GLY A 209 -17.15 11.59 3.68
C GLY A 209 -17.90 11.56 2.35
N LEU A 210 -18.02 10.38 1.75
CA LEU A 210 -18.78 10.15 0.52
C LEU A 210 -20.23 10.59 0.68
N HIS A 211 -20.90 10.14 1.75
CA HIS A 211 -22.28 10.54 2.03
C HIS A 211 -22.44 12.06 2.16
N TRP A 212 -21.53 12.72 2.87
CA TRP A 212 -21.55 14.18 2.99
C TRP A 212 -21.37 14.87 1.63
N LEU A 213 -20.45 14.39 0.79
CA LEU A 213 -20.24 14.95 -0.55
C LEU A 213 -21.49 14.78 -1.42
N GLN A 214 -22.12 13.60 -1.42
CA GLN A 214 -23.37 13.35 -2.15
C GLN A 214 -24.47 14.36 -1.80
N GLN A 215 -24.57 14.75 -0.53
CA GLN A 215 -25.59 15.70 -0.04
C GLN A 215 -25.24 17.17 -0.27
N ASN A 216 -23.95 17.53 -0.25
CA ASN A 216 -23.54 18.93 -0.13
C ASN A 216 -22.84 19.48 -1.38
N LEU A 217 -22.32 18.61 -2.25
CA LEU A 217 -21.40 19.03 -3.32
C LEU A 217 -22.05 20.01 -4.31
N ALA A 218 -23.26 19.73 -4.79
CA ALA A 218 -23.95 20.58 -5.77
C ALA A 218 -24.13 22.02 -5.25
N HIS A 219 -24.59 22.16 -4.00
CA HIS A 219 -24.72 23.47 -3.35
C HIS A 219 -23.36 24.12 -3.13
N LYS A 220 -22.32 23.37 -2.73
CA LYS A 220 -20.98 23.92 -2.47
C LYS A 220 -20.29 24.43 -3.73
N ILE A 221 -20.42 23.72 -4.85
CA ILE A 221 -19.88 24.13 -6.15
C ILE A 221 -20.63 25.36 -6.69
N GLY A 222 -21.95 25.45 -6.49
CA GLY A 222 -22.71 26.65 -6.90
C GLY A 222 -22.21 27.96 -6.28
N HIS A 223 -21.60 27.90 -5.09
CA HIS A 223 -20.95 29.06 -4.44
C HIS A 223 -19.47 29.22 -4.79
N LEU A 224 -18.84 28.21 -5.39
CA LEU A 224 -17.41 28.12 -5.63
C LEU A 224 -17.15 27.61 -7.06
N ASP A 225 -16.89 28.51 -8.01
CA ASP A 225 -16.75 28.20 -9.46
C ASP A 225 -16.01 26.89 -9.74
N ASN A 226 -14.68 26.92 -9.68
CA ASN A 226 -13.82 25.76 -9.85
C ASN A 226 -13.18 25.40 -8.51
N ILE A 227 -13.12 24.11 -8.20
CA ILE A 227 -12.58 23.60 -6.95
C ILE A 227 -11.52 22.53 -7.17
N SER A 228 -10.54 22.48 -6.27
CA SER A 228 -9.60 21.37 -6.16
C SER A 228 -9.75 20.77 -4.77
N ILE A 229 -10.25 19.54 -4.68
CA ILE A 229 -10.51 18.83 -3.43
C ILE A 229 -9.33 17.94 -3.08
N TYR A 230 -8.76 18.18 -1.90
CA TYR A 230 -7.71 17.37 -1.31
C TYR A 230 -8.31 16.55 -0.18
N ILE A 231 -8.53 15.26 -0.42
CA ILE A 231 -9.18 14.37 0.54
C ILE A 231 -8.14 13.75 1.46
N TRP A 232 -8.28 13.93 2.77
CA TRP A 232 -7.42 13.32 3.77
C TRP A 232 -8.23 12.54 4.80
N LEU A 233 -8.60 11.32 4.44
CA LEU A 233 -9.41 10.37 5.21
C LEU A 233 -8.71 8.99 5.27
N GLY A 234 -9.26 8.05 6.03
CA GLY A 234 -8.69 6.70 6.22
C GLY A 234 -8.27 6.39 7.66
N THR A 235 -7.95 7.41 8.48
CA THR A 235 -7.60 7.20 9.90
C THR A 235 -8.78 6.63 10.69
N CYS A 236 -9.96 7.24 10.56
CA CYS A 236 -11.16 6.79 11.27
C CYS A 236 -11.77 5.51 10.69
N ASP A 237 -11.33 5.06 9.51
CA ASP A 237 -11.77 3.81 8.89
C ASP A 237 -11.03 2.61 9.53
N LEU A 238 -9.73 2.76 9.80
CA LEU A 238 -8.90 1.67 10.33
C LEU A 238 -8.92 1.56 11.86
N THR A 239 -9.61 2.46 12.55
CA THR A 239 -9.68 2.45 14.02
C THR A 239 -11.08 2.74 14.53
N VAL A 240 -11.40 2.18 15.70
CA VAL A 240 -12.68 2.38 16.39
C VAL A 240 -12.43 3.22 17.63
N PHE A 241 -13.20 4.29 17.78
CA PHE A 241 -13.21 5.14 18.97
C PHE A 241 -14.39 4.76 19.85
N ASP A 242 -14.12 4.40 21.11
CA ASP A 242 -15.16 4.18 22.12
C ASP A 242 -15.51 5.51 22.80
N PRO A 243 -16.73 6.04 22.67
CA PRO A 243 -17.12 7.32 23.29
C PRO A 243 -17.19 7.27 24.82
N LYS A 244 -17.37 6.09 25.43
CA LYS A 244 -17.45 5.96 26.90
C LYS A 244 -16.07 6.05 27.54
N THR A 245 -15.13 5.28 27.01
CA THR A 245 -13.76 5.21 27.56
C THR A 245 -12.81 6.21 26.92
N ARG A 246 -13.16 6.73 25.73
CA ARG A 246 -12.34 7.56 24.84
C ARG A 246 -11.11 6.85 24.26
N TYR A 247 -11.03 5.53 24.45
CA TYR A 247 -9.96 4.73 23.90
C TYR A 247 -10.17 4.46 22.42
N VAL A 248 -9.07 4.17 21.75
CA VAL A 248 -9.06 3.75 20.35
C VAL A 248 -8.53 2.33 20.27
N THR A 249 -9.12 1.52 19.41
CA THR A 249 -8.60 0.19 19.04
C THR A 249 -8.51 0.06 17.53
N LEU A 250 -7.77 -0.94 17.05
CA LEU A 250 -7.82 -1.34 15.65
C LEU A 250 -9.26 -1.71 15.28
N HIS A 251 -9.66 -1.43 14.03
CA HIS A 251 -10.92 -1.92 13.48
C HIS A 251 -10.98 -3.45 13.62
N PRO A 252 -12.12 -4.04 14.05
CA PRO A 252 -12.22 -5.50 14.24
C PRO A 252 -12.07 -6.29 12.95
N LYS A 253 -12.30 -5.65 11.80
CA LYS A 253 -12.14 -6.19 10.46
C LYS A 253 -11.33 -5.22 9.59
N PRO A 254 -10.01 -5.11 9.80
CA PRO A 254 -9.21 -4.06 9.19
C PRO A 254 -8.99 -4.26 7.68
N GLU A 255 -9.01 -5.50 7.18
CA GLU A 255 -8.99 -5.82 5.74
C GLU A 255 -10.24 -5.25 5.04
N GLU A 256 -11.44 -5.62 5.51
CA GLU A 256 -12.72 -5.11 4.98
C GLU A 256 -12.78 -3.57 5.06
N ALA A 257 -12.19 -2.97 6.10
CA ALA A 257 -12.11 -1.52 6.24
C ALA A 257 -11.20 -0.87 5.18
N VAL A 258 -10.07 -1.49 4.82
CA VAL A 258 -9.21 -1.02 3.72
C VAL A 258 -9.94 -1.09 2.39
N GLU A 259 -10.61 -2.20 2.11
CA GLU A 259 -11.40 -2.40 0.88
C GLU A 259 -12.54 -1.37 0.78
N THR A 260 -13.30 -1.22 1.86
CA THR A 260 -14.38 -0.24 1.95
C THR A 260 -13.86 1.18 1.73
N ALA A 261 -12.75 1.56 2.39
CA ALA A 261 -12.15 2.87 2.22
C ALA A 261 -11.68 3.12 0.78
N THR A 262 -11.07 2.10 0.16
CA THR A 262 -10.62 2.13 -1.23
C THR A 262 -11.80 2.31 -2.18
N GLN A 263 -12.86 1.52 -2.02
CA GLN A 263 -14.05 1.62 -2.85
C GLN A 263 -14.74 2.98 -2.67
N ASN A 264 -14.81 3.51 -1.45
CA ASN A 264 -15.34 4.84 -1.21
C ASN A 264 -14.52 5.94 -1.91
N PHE A 265 -13.19 5.85 -1.93
CA PHE A 265 -12.38 6.80 -2.70
C PHE A 265 -12.68 6.73 -4.20
N ARG A 266 -12.83 5.53 -4.76
CA ARG A 266 -13.26 5.35 -6.16
C ARG A 266 -14.64 5.95 -6.39
N ASN A 267 -15.61 5.66 -5.53
CA ASN A 267 -16.96 6.23 -5.59
C ASN A 267 -16.97 7.77 -5.48
N ILE A 268 -16.05 8.36 -4.71
CA ILE A 268 -15.89 9.81 -4.66
C ILE A 268 -15.33 10.32 -5.99
N ALA A 269 -14.33 9.66 -6.59
CA ALA A 269 -13.83 10.03 -7.91
C ALA A 269 -14.94 9.98 -8.97
N GLU A 270 -15.78 8.93 -8.94
CA GLU A 270 -16.97 8.80 -9.78
C GLU A 270 -17.99 9.92 -9.55
N LEU A 271 -18.30 10.23 -8.29
CA LEU A 271 -19.21 11.31 -7.92
C LEU A 271 -18.76 12.67 -8.47
N LEU A 272 -17.45 12.90 -8.54
CA LEU A 272 -16.87 14.16 -9.01
C LEU A 272 -16.74 14.22 -10.54
N ARG A 273 -16.77 13.09 -11.25
CA ARG A 273 -16.57 13.01 -12.71
C ARG A 273 -17.48 13.94 -13.53
N PRO A 274 -18.79 14.11 -13.22
CA PRO A 274 -19.64 15.02 -13.99
C PRO A 274 -19.26 16.51 -13.84
N TYR A 275 -18.50 16.87 -12.81
CA TYR A 275 -18.12 18.24 -12.52
C TYR A 275 -16.78 18.58 -13.20
N ALA A 276 -16.84 19.08 -14.44
CA ALA A 276 -15.67 19.49 -15.22
C ALA A 276 -14.76 20.51 -14.50
N ASN A 277 -15.31 21.23 -13.52
CA ASN A 277 -14.65 22.26 -12.74
C ASN A 277 -14.08 21.73 -11.40
N CYS A 278 -13.99 20.41 -11.22
CA CYS A 278 -13.51 19.78 -9.99
C CYS A 278 -12.26 18.92 -10.23
N LYS A 279 -11.16 19.20 -9.51
CA LYS A 279 -9.98 18.34 -9.43
C LYS A 279 -9.99 17.56 -8.10
N LEU A 280 -9.55 16.31 -8.12
CA LEU A 280 -9.43 15.46 -6.92
C LEU A 280 -7.97 15.08 -6.68
N THR A 281 -7.54 15.10 -5.42
CA THR A 281 -6.28 14.49 -4.97
C THR A 281 -6.49 13.83 -3.61
N ILE A 282 -6.06 12.58 -3.47
CA ILE A 282 -6.18 11.85 -2.21
C ILE A 282 -4.84 11.89 -1.47
N ILE A 283 -4.86 12.38 -0.23
CA ILE A 283 -3.69 12.48 0.64
C ILE A 283 -3.50 11.14 1.36
N GLU A 284 -2.32 10.54 1.19
CA GLU A 284 -1.93 9.32 1.91
C GLU A 284 -2.02 9.50 3.42
N THR A 285 -2.42 8.44 4.13
CA THR A 285 -2.52 8.43 5.59
C THR A 285 -1.14 8.24 6.20
N PRO A 286 -0.58 9.22 6.93
CA PRO A 286 0.68 9.04 7.64
C PRO A 286 0.53 8.01 8.76
N PRO A 287 1.62 7.32 9.15
CA PRO A 287 1.59 6.38 10.26
C PRO A 287 1.20 7.07 11.57
N TYR A 288 0.25 6.50 12.29
CA TYR A 288 -0.22 6.95 13.60
C TYR A 288 -0.23 5.78 14.59
N SER A 289 -0.43 6.05 15.89
CA SER A 289 -0.32 5.04 16.96
C SER A 289 -1.53 5.05 17.89
N ILE A 290 -2.19 3.89 17.96
CA ILE A 290 -3.24 3.54 18.91
C ILE A 290 -2.67 3.54 20.33
N GLN A 291 -1.46 2.97 20.51
CA GLN A 291 -0.80 2.96 21.81
C GLN A 291 -0.59 4.37 22.35
N GLN A 292 -0.02 5.27 21.55
CA GLN A 292 0.24 6.65 21.96
C GLN A 292 -1.05 7.44 22.24
N TRP A 293 -2.11 7.18 21.49
CA TRP A 293 -3.44 7.72 21.80
C TRP A 293 -3.92 7.28 23.17
N ASN A 294 -3.88 5.98 23.44
CA ASN A 294 -4.36 5.42 24.71
C ASN A 294 -3.48 5.80 25.90
N ILE A 295 -2.16 5.96 25.71
CA ILE A 295 -1.26 6.58 26.70
C ILE A 295 -1.75 7.99 27.04
N LYS A 296 -2.10 8.79 26.01
CA LYS A 296 -2.60 10.15 26.22
C LYS A 296 -3.95 10.18 26.96
N GLN A 297 -4.80 9.18 26.74
CA GLN A 297 -6.06 9.02 27.48
C GLN A 297 -5.88 8.35 28.87
N LYS A 298 -4.65 8.09 29.31
CA LYS A 298 -4.32 7.47 30.60
C LYS A 298 -4.90 6.05 30.76
N HIS A 299 -4.89 5.27 29.68
CA HIS A 299 -5.27 3.87 29.74
C HIS A 299 -4.37 3.09 30.73
N PRO A 300 -4.91 2.24 31.62
CA PRO A 300 -4.13 1.56 32.67
C PRO A 300 -3.11 0.54 32.14
N ASP A 301 -3.44 -0.19 31.08
CA ASP A 301 -2.51 -1.08 30.37
C ASP A 301 -2.37 -0.67 28.90
N THR A 302 -1.30 0.04 28.55
CA THR A 302 -1.05 0.49 27.17
C THR A 302 -0.21 -0.49 26.37
N ASN A 303 0.38 -1.51 27.00
CA ASN A 303 1.24 -2.47 26.31
C ASN A 303 0.42 -3.42 25.41
N GLN A 304 -0.85 -3.66 25.75
CA GLN A 304 -1.77 -4.43 24.92
C GLN A 304 -1.95 -3.89 23.49
N PHE A 305 -1.66 -2.60 23.25
CA PHE A 305 -1.84 -1.97 21.94
C PHE A 305 -0.63 -2.11 21.00
N ILE A 306 0.50 -2.66 21.46
CA ILE A 306 1.74 -2.79 20.65
C ILE A 306 1.51 -3.65 19.39
N ASN A 307 0.78 -4.76 19.55
CA ASN A 307 0.45 -5.64 18.43
C ASN A 307 -0.56 -4.99 17.48
N GLN A 308 -1.49 -4.19 18.02
CA GLN A 308 -2.45 -3.43 17.22
C GLN A 308 -1.75 -2.36 16.38
N ASP A 309 -0.76 -1.63 16.91
CA ASP A 309 0.06 -0.69 16.14
C ASP A 309 0.84 -1.39 15.02
N SER A 310 1.40 -2.55 15.32
CA SER A 310 2.12 -3.35 14.31
C SER A 310 1.18 -3.78 13.17
N ALA A 311 -0.03 -4.23 13.50
CA ALA A 311 -1.06 -4.58 12.52
C ALA A 311 -1.55 -3.35 11.74
N LEU A 312 -1.91 -2.27 12.43
CA LEU A 312 -2.34 -1.00 11.86
C LEU A 312 -1.36 -0.50 10.80
N SER A 313 -0.06 -0.58 11.07
CA SER A 313 0.96 -0.13 10.12
C SER A 313 0.93 -0.88 8.77
N ARG A 314 0.51 -2.16 8.77
CA ARG A 314 0.33 -2.96 7.56
C ARG A 314 -0.89 -2.49 6.78
N TYR A 315 -2.01 -2.23 7.45
CA TYR A 315 -3.23 -1.75 6.80
C TYR A 315 -3.10 -0.30 6.30
N ILE A 316 -2.39 0.58 7.02
CA ILE A 316 -2.02 1.91 6.50
C ILE A 316 -1.17 1.77 5.23
N TYR A 317 -0.22 0.84 5.22
CA TYR A 317 0.59 0.58 4.03
C TYR A 317 -0.26 0.11 2.85
N GLN A 318 -1.15 -0.87 3.06
CA GLN A 318 -2.07 -1.37 2.04
C GLN A 318 -2.99 -0.25 1.51
N LEU A 319 -3.65 0.50 2.41
CA LEU A 319 -4.51 1.62 2.04
C LEU A 319 -3.74 2.67 1.22
N ASN A 320 -2.51 3.01 1.61
CA ASN A 320 -1.68 3.96 0.87
C ASN A 320 -1.25 3.44 -0.51
N GLN A 321 -1.06 2.13 -0.70
CA GLN A 321 -0.85 1.57 -2.04
C GLN A 321 -2.08 1.78 -2.92
N ASN A 322 -3.27 1.49 -2.39
CA ASN A 322 -4.53 1.69 -3.12
C ASN A 322 -4.76 3.17 -3.45
N ILE A 323 -4.48 4.08 -2.51
CA ILE A 323 -4.53 5.53 -2.73
C ILE A 323 -3.58 5.96 -3.85
N ARG A 324 -2.37 5.40 -3.93
CA ARG A 324 -1.42 5.71 -5.01
C ARG A 324 -1.94 5.26 -6.36
N THR A 325 -2.51 4.06 -6.45
CA THR A 325 -3.12 3.56 -7.68
C THR A 325 -4.24 4.50 -8.15
N ILE A 326 -5.16 4.89 -7.26
CA ILE A 326 -6.24 5.83 -7.61
C ILE A 326 -5.68 7.19 -8.02
N ASN A 327 -4.69 7.72 -7.30
CA ASN A 327 -4.07 9.01 -7.67
C ASN A 327 -3.34 8.94 -9.02
N GLN A 328 -2.72 7.82 -9.36
CA GLN A 328 -2.09 7.60 -10.68
C GLN A 328 -3.14 7.61 -11.79
N GLU A 329 -4.27 6.91 -11.60
CA GLU A 329 -5.42 6.94 -12.52
C GLU A 329 -5.97 8.37 -12.70
N LEU A 330 -5.95 9.18 -11.63
CA LEU A 330 -6.36 10.59 -11.64
C LEU A 330 -5.28 11.55 -12.16
N GLY A 331 -4.07 11.09 -12.46
CA GLY A 331 -2.96 11.93 -12.93
C GLY A 331 -2.44 12.91 -11.88
N VAL A 332 -2.54 12.58 -10.59
CA VAL A 332 -2.14 13.44 -9.46
C VAL A 332 -1.16 12.73 -8.52
N VAL A 333 -0.46 13.52 -7.70
CA VAL A 333 0.53 13.01 -6.75
C VAL A 333 0.22 13.47 -5.33
N SER A 334 0.26 12.54 -4.40
CA SER A 334 0.06 12.79 -2.98
C SER A 334 1.31 13.43 -2.34
N PRO A 335 1.19 14.40 -1.43
CA PRO A 335 2.33 14.92 -0.70
C PRO A 335 2.92 13.86 0.24
N SER A 336 4.25 13.69 0.24
CA SER A 336 4.93 12.73 1.12
C SER A 336 5.00 13.21 2.58
N LEU A 337 3.93 12.99 3.34
CA LEU A 337 3.83 13.38 4.76
C LEU A 337 4.46 12.34 5.71
N SER A 338 4.41 11.04 5.36
CA SER A 338 4.96 9.94 6.17
C SER A 338 6.48 10.02 6.42
N VAL A 339 7.22 10.67 5.51
CA VAL A 339 8.69 10.84 5.64
C VAL A 339 9.03 11.76 6.82
N ASP A 340 8.14 12.68 7.16
CA ASP A 340 8.35 13.67 8.23
C ASP A 340 8.35 13.03 9.61
N LEU A 341 7.71 11.87 9.72
CA LEU A 341 7.66 11.06 10.93
C LEU A 341 8.76 10.01 10.98
N SER A 342 9.48 9.74 9.89
CA SER A 342 10.50 8.70 9.90
C SER A 342 11.67 9.09 10.81
N HIS A 343 12.23 8.14 11.56
CA HIS A 343 13.50 8.39 12.24
C HIS A 343 14.65 8.51 11.22
N CYS A 344 15.67 9.33 11.52
CA CYS A 344 16.94 9.25 10.81
C CYS A 344 17.56 7.88 11.09
N GLN A 345 17.56 6.97 10.11
CA GLN A 345 18.25 5.70 10.29
C GLN A 345 19.77 5.95 10.33
N SER A 346 20.39 5.66 11.47
CA SER A 346 21.83 5.39 11.54
C SER A 346 22.14 4.14 10.70
N LYS A 347 23.24 4.18 9.93
CA LYS A 347 23.66 3.16 8.95
C LYS A 347 23.87 1.74 9.52
N ASN A 348 23.76 1.52 10.84
CA ASN A 348 24.24 0.31 11.50
C ASN A 348 23.18 -0.60 12.15
N SER A 349 21.89 -0.44 11.88
CA SER A 349 20.87 -1.28 12.55
C SER A 349 20.55 -2.56 11.78
N LYS A 350 21.26 -3.66 12.09
CA LYS A 350 21.05 -5.01 11.54
C LYS A 350 19.75 -5.73 12.00
N ASN A 351 18.95 -5.14 12.88
CA ASN A 351 17.69 -5.76 13.32
C ASN A 351 16.52 -5.49 12.36
N ARG A 352 16.06 -6.55 11.69
CA ARG A 352 14.94 -6.57 10.73
C ARG A 352 13.54 -6.60 11.39
N HIS A 353 13.45 -6.56 12.72
CA HIS A 353 12.18 -6.52 13.47
C HIS A 353 12.10 -5.28 14.36
N LYS A 354 12.07 -4.09 13.75
CA LYS A 354 11.86 -2.84 14.48
C LYS A 354 10.38 -2.65 14.82
N ARG A 355 10.08 -2.29 16.07
CA ARG A 355 8.73 -1.88 16.48
C ARG A 355 8.34 -0.63 15.71
N LEU A 356 7.03 -0.35 15.59
CA LEU A 356 6.55 0.84 14.88
C LEU A 356 7.17 2.13 15.46
N ALA A 357 7.30 2.20 16.78
CA ALA A 357 7.93 3.31 17.50
C ALA A 357 9.43 3.49 17.17
N ASP A 358 10.13 2.44 16.75
CA ASP A 358 11.53 2.50 16.34
C ASP A 358 11.69 2.98 14.88
N LYS A 359 10.59 2.98 14.11
CA LYS A 359 10.55 3.43 12.72
C LYS A 359 10.09 4.89 12.61
N TYR A 360 9.16 5.30 13.48
CA TYR A 360 8.54 6.61 13.43
C TYR A 360 8.65 7.39 14.75
N ASN A 361 8.90 8.68 14.63
CA ASN A 361 8.96 9.62 15.73
C ASN A 361 7.55 10.11 16.10
N PHE A 362 6.83 9.33 16.91
CA PHE A 362 5.51 9.71 17.39
C PHE A 362 5.50 10.89 18.38
N THR A 363 6.66 11.37 18.86
CA THR A 363 6.72 12.58 19.70
C THR A 363 6.32 13.85 18.96
N LEU A 364 6.31 13.81 17.62
CA LEU A 364 5.82 14.88 16.76
C LEU A 364 4.28 14.90 16.64
N TYR A 365 3.61 13.93 17.27
CA TYR A 365 2.16 13.93 17.45
C TYR A 365 1.80 14.43 18.84
N LYS A 366 0.67 15.15 18.95
CA LYS A 366 0.09 15.58 20.22
C LYS A 366 -0.47 14.42 21.04
N ASP A 367 -1.05 13.43 20.37
CA ASP A 367 -1.82 12.33 20.96
C ASP A 367 -1.65 11.02 20.16
N GLY A 368 -0.58 10.87 19.40
CA GLY A 368 -0.36 9.71 18.54
C GLY A 368 -1.11 9.72 17.21
N VAL A 369 -2.06 10.63 16.99
CA VAL A 369 -2.87 10.71 15.75
C VAL A 369 -2.90 12.12 15.15
N HIS A 370 -2.99 13.16 15.97
CA HIS A 370 -3.04 14.56 15.54
C HIS A 370 -1.66 15.21 15.64
N PRO A 371 -1.17 15.84 14.56
CA PRO A 371 0.17 16.42 14.57
C PRO A 371 0.30 17.47 15.68
N ASP A 372 1.48 17.57 16.28
CA ASP A 372 1.82 18.71 17.14
C ASP A 372 1.87 20.01 16.30
N PRO A 373 1.93 21.20 16.91
CA PRO A 373 1.96 22.46 16.16
C PRO A 373 3.11 22.56 15.14
N LEU A 374 4.28 22.00 15.44
CA LEU A 374 5.46 22.07 14.56
C LEU A 374 5.25 21.21 13.31
N LEU A 375 4.86 19.95 13.49
CA LEU A 375 4.55 19.02 12.41
C LEU A 375 3.34 19.51 11.61
N ALA A 376 2.32 20.04 12.27
CA ALA A 376 1.13 20.60 11.63
C ALA A 376 1.50 21.77 10.71
N GLN A 377 2.41 22.67 11.12
CA GLN A 377 2.91 23.74 10.26
C GLN A 377 3.69 23.20 9.05
N VAL A 378 4.49 22.15 9.22
CA VAL A 378 5.23 21.54 8.10
C VAL A 378 4.28 20.90 7.09
N TRP A 379 3.31 20.13 7.57
CA TRP A 379 2.30 19.50 6.73
C TRP A 379 1.40 20.53 6.05
N MET A 380 0.97 21.57 6.76
CA MET A 380 0.21 22.67 6.20
C MET A 380 0.99 23.36 5.08
N ARG A 381 2.29 23.63 5.30
CA ARG A 381 3.16 24.23 4.29
C ARG A 381 3.34 23.34 3.06
N LYS A 382 3.45 22.02 3.22
CA LYS A 382 3.56 21.05 2.11
C LYS A 382 2.27 20.96 1.30
N ILE A 383 1.13 20.82 1.99
CA ILE A 383 -0.20 20.78 1.37
C ILE A 383 -0.47 22.11 0.67
N GLY A 384 -0.17 23.24 1.33
CA GLY A 384 -0.28 24.56 0.73
C GLY A 384 0.62 24.73 -0.50
N LYS A 385 1.83 24.16 -0.52
CA LYS A 385 2.69 24.16 -1.72
C LYS A 385 2.03 23.43 -2.88
N LEU A 386 1.48 22.24 -2.64
CA LEU A 386 0.75 21.48 -3.66
C LEU A 386 -0.46 22.27 -4.18
N MET A 387 -1.28 22.79 -3.27
CA MET A 387 -2.44 23.63 -3.59
C MET A 387 -2.08 24.86 -4.40
N ARG A 388 -0.96 25.53 -4.08
CA ARG A 388 -0.48 26.68 -4.85
C ARG A 388 -0.18 26.28 -6.30
N THR A 389 0.56 25.20 -6.49
CA THR A 389 0.90 24.69 -7.82
C THR A 389 -0.34 24.29 -8.62
N ASP A 390 -1.32 23.67 -7.98
CA ASP A 390 -2.53 23.19 -8.66
C ASP A 390 -3.55 24.29 -8.96
N CYS A 391 -3.64 25.31 -8.10
CA CYS A 391 -4.78 26.21 -8.07
C CYS A 391 -4.47 27.65 -8.53
N PHE A 392 -3.20 28.01 -8.73
CA PHE A 392 -2.79 29.38 -9.07
C PHE A 392 -1.83 29.37 -10.29
N THR A 393 -1.90 30.41 -11.12
CA THR A 393 -0.94 30.65 -12.22
C THR A 393 0.38 31.24 -11.74
#